data_AF-W4RJW3-F1
#
_entry.id   AF-W4RJW3-F1
#
_cell.length_a   1.000
_cell.length_b   1.000
_cell.length_c   1.000
_cell.angle_alpha   90.00
_cell.angle_beta   90.00
_cell.angle_gamma   90.00
#
_symmetry.space_group_name_H-M   'P 1'
#
loop_
_entity.id
_entity.type
_entity.pdbx_description
1 polymer ?
#
loop_
_entity_poly.entity_id
_entity_poly.type
_entity_poly.pdbx_seq_one_letter_code
_entity_poly.pdbx_strand_id
1 'polypeptide(L)'
;METKTEALYKFLVDNSANFTEDWLKRQRVIHGSDYSADAPPEVMNRVKEQNSNYVRLVAKSLYQSEEEMKETISAWTSQTAADRIKSKTDLKEVAWNSGVFRRVYWEYVQKFVKQTDLEINLDDVFTWEKKINYTLDYVFETFIIVFMDILMNRLVSQATLIKELSAPVITLTKEVGLLPLIGEIDTTRAKG
;
A
#
# COMPACT_ATOMS: atom_id res chain seq x y z
N MET A 1 -28.22 9.41 20.31
CA MET A 1 -27.13 10.24 20.84
C MET A 1 -25.88 9.73 20.16
N GLU A 2 -25.22 10.55 19.35
CA GLU A 2 -24.01 10.16 18.62
C GLU A 2 -22.90 9.80 19.63
N THR A 3 -22.24 8.65 19.45
CA THR A 3 -21.13 8.29 20.34
C THR A 3 -19.91 9.18 20.05
N LYS A 4 -18.99 9.36 21.01
CA LYS A 4 -17.76 10.16 20.79
C LYS A 4 -16.94 9.64 19.62
N THR A 5 -16.88 8.31 19.47
CA THR A 5 -16.22 7.65 18.35
C THR A 5 -16.93 7.96 17.04
N GLU A 6 -18.27 7.99 17.02
CA GLU A 6 -19.12 8.33 15.86
C GLU A 6 -18.84 9.73 15.33
N ALA A 7 -18.77 10.70 16.24
CA ALA A 7 -18.39 12.05 15.90
C ALA A 7 -16.96 12.12 15.33
N LEU A 8 -15.98 11.40 15.90
CA LEU A 8 -14.61 11.37 15.37
C LEU A 8 -14.55 10.74 13.97
N TYR A 9 -15.22 9.60 13.77
CA TYR A 9 -15.29 8.94 12.48
C TYR A 9 -15.87 9.85 11.41
N LYS A 10 -17.03 10.45 11.70
CA LYS A 10 -17.71 11.36 10.79
C LYS A 10 -16.80 12.55 10.44
N PHE A 11 -16.16 13.14 11.45
CA PHE A 11 -15.20 14.22 11.23
C PHE A 11 -14.06 13.80 10.30
N LEU A 12 -13.45 12.64 10.51
CA LEU A 12 -12.34 12.13 9.68
C LEU A 12 -12.78 11.84 8.24
N VAL A 13 -13.97 11.27 8.05
CA VAL A 13 -14.53 10.97 6.72
C VAL A 13 -14.88 12.25 5.98
N ASP A 14 -15.57 13.19 6.63
CA ASP A 14 -16.00 14.46 6.05
C ASP A 14 -14.79 15.34 5.69
N ASN A 15 -13.67 15.20 6.41
CA ASN A 15 -12.44 15.95 6.18
C ASN A 15 -11.38 15.20 5.35
N SER A 16 -11.67 14.03 4.78
CA SER A 16 -10.65 13.22 4.10
C SER A 16 -9.97 13.94 2.93
N ALA A 17 -10.71 14.79 2.20
CA ALA A 17 -10.16 15.57 1.10
C ALA A 17 -9.18 16.64 1.61
N ASN A 18 -9.57 17.38 2.65
CA ASN A 18 -8.70 18.37 3.29
C ASN A 18 -7.44 17.70 3.86
N PHE A 19 -7.61 16.52 4.48
CA PHE A 19 -6.50 15.71 4.95
C PHE A 19 -5.52 15.42 3.82
N THR A 20 -6.03 14.96 2.67
CA THR A 20 -5.20 14.60 1.53
C THR A 20 -4.42 15.80 1.00
N GLU A 21 -5.02 16.99 0.98
CA GLU A 21 -4.31 18.22 0.60
C GLU A 21 -3.22 18.59 1.63
N ASP A 22 -3.50 18.49 2.93
CA ASP A 22 -2.51 18.76 3.99
C ASP A 22 -1.37 17.73 3.99
N TRP A 23 -1.66 16.48 3.62
CA TRP A 23 -0.66 15.43 3.39
C TRP A 23 0.16 15.72 2.14
N LEU A 24 -0.46 16.19 1.05
CA LEU A 24 0.23 16.49 -0.19
C LEU A 24 1.23 17.64 -0.04
N LYS A 25 0.90 18.67 0.75
CA LYS A 25 1.81 19.79 1.06
C LYS A 25 3.12 19.35 1.72
N ARG A 26 3.17 18.14 2.28
CA ARG A 26 4.36 17.58 2.94
C ARG A 26 5.24 16.76 2.01
N GLN A 27 4.76 16.48 0.79
CA GLN A 27 5.47 15.68 -0.20
C GLN A 27 6.74 16.38 -0.68
N ARG A 28 7.69 15.57 -1.15
CA ARG A 28 9.00 16.02 -1.63
C ARG A 28 9.06 15.90 -3.15
N VAL A 29 9.95 16.67 -3.77
CA VAL A 29 10.32 16.45 -5.17
C VAL A 29 11.27 15.26 -5.24
N ILE A 30 10.84 14.22 -5.96
CA ILE A 30 11.52 12.95 -6.16
C ILE A 30 11.16 12.53 -7.59
N HIS A 31 12.02 12.88 -8.54
CA HIS A 31 11.72 12.69 -9.96
C HIS A 31 11.42 11.22 -10.29
N GLY A 32 10.29 11.00 -10.95
CA GLY A 32 9.82 9.67 -11.33
C GLY A 32 9.03 8.93 -10.25
N SER A 33 8.85 9.50 -9.06
CA SER A 33 7.99 8.94 -8.00
C SER A 33 6.53 9.35 -8.19
N ASP A 34 5.62 8.39 -8.00
CA ASP A 34 4.17 8.63 -7.95
C ASP A 34 3.78 9.59 -6.80
N TYR A 35 4.57 9.63 -5.73
CA TYR A 35 4.32 10.49 -4.56
C TYR A 35 4.89 11.90 -4.70
N SER A 36 5.57 12.18 -5.82
CA SER A 36 6.28 13.43 -5.92
C SER A 36 5.37 14.63 -6.11
N ALA A 37 5.77 15.77 -5.54
CA ALA A 37 5.09 17.03 -5.75
C ALA A 37 5.06 17.48 -7.23
N ASP A 38 5.97 16.98 -8.07
CA ASP A 38 6.02 17.25 -9.52
C ASP A 38 5.42 16.12 -10.39
N ALA A 39 4.74 15.14 -9.78
CA ALA A 39 4.13 14.04 -10.52
C ALA A 39 3.05 14.54 -11.50
N PRO A 40 2.85 13.86 -12.66
CA PRO A 40 1.83 14.25 -13.62
C PRO A 40 0.43 14.35 -12.99
N PRO A 41 -0.45 15.27 -13.43
CA PRO A 41 -1.76 15.49 -12.81
C PRO A 41 -2.61 14.23 -12.66
N GLU A 42 -2.58 13.33 -13.65
CA GLU A 42 -3.31 12.06 -13.60
C GLU A 42 -2.80 11.12 -12.49
N VAL A 43 -1.48 11.03 -12.32
CA VAL A 43 -0.83 10.25 -11.26
C VAL A 43 -1.17 10.86 -9.90
N MET A 44 -1.05 12.18 -9.79
CA MET A 44 -1.37 12.93 -8.59
C MET A 44 -2.83 12.71 -8.17
N ASN A 45 -3.78 12.79 -9.11
CA ASN A 45 -5.20 12.57 -8.82
C ASN A 45 -5.47 11.15 -8.31
N ARG A 46 -4.86 10.13 -8.93
CA ARG A 46 -4.95 8.74 -8.46
C ARG A 46 -4.39 8.60 -7.04
N VAL A 47 -3.24 9.19 -6.76
CA VAL A 47 -2.61 9.13 -5.42
C VAL A 47 -3.46 9.86 -4.38
N LYS A 48 -4.07 11.00 -4.73
CA LYS A 48 -5.02 11.70 -3.86
C LYS A 48 -6.23 10.83 -3.53
N GLU A 49 -6.82 10.19 -4.53
CA GLU A 49 -7.97 9.29 -4.33
C GLU A 49 -7.61 8.10 -3.44
N GLN A 50 -6.47 7.45 -3.70
CA GLN A 50 -5.95 6.36 -2.87
C GLN A 50 -5.73 6.81 -1.43
N ASN A 51 -5.15 8.00 -1.22
CA ASN A 51 -4.92 8.57 0.10
C ASN A 51 -6.23 8.88 0.84
N SER A 52 -7.19 9.54 0.18
CA SER A 52 -8.51 9.81 0.76
C SER A 52 -9.25 8.53 1.14
N ASN A 53 -9.20 7.50 0.29
CA ASN A 53 -9.77 6.19 0.60
C ASN A 53 -9.08 5.53 1.79
N TYR A 54 -7.76 5.70 1.90
CA TYR A 54 -6.99 5.20 3.03
C TYR A 54 -7.39 5.89 4.34
N VAL A 55 -7.63 7.21 4.34
CA VAL A 55 -8.20 7.92 5.51
C VAL A 55 -9.52 7.31 5.94
N ARG A 56 -10.45 7.07 5.01
CA ARG A 56 -11.76 6.47 5.32
C ARG A 56 -11.61 5.04 5.85
N LEU A 57 -10.69 4.26 5.31
CA LEU A 57 -10.41 2.90 5.76
C LEU A 57 -9.93 2.90 7.21
N VAL A 58 -8.97 3.74 7.55
CA VAL A 58 -8.46 3.86 8.93
C VAL A 58 -9.53 4.43 9.87
N ALA A 59 -10.38 5.35 9.40
CA ALA A 59 -11.49 5.85 10.21
C ALA A 59 -12.52 4.74 10.51
N LYS A 60 -12.83 3.90 9.52
CA LYS A 60 -13.78 2.78 9.66
C LYS A 60 -13.34 1.78 10.73
N SER A 61 -12.03 1.57 10.91
CA SER A 61 -11.52 0.61 11.91
C SER A 61 -11.89 0.97 13.36
N LEU A 62 -12.27 2.22 13.62
CA LEU A 62 -12.78 2.66 14.92
C LEU A 62 -14.02 1.84 15.37
N TYR A 63 -14.85 1.36 14.45
CA TYR A 63 -16.02 0.50 14.74
C TYR A 63 -15.77 -0.98 14.60
N GLN A 64 -14.79 -1.34 13.78
CA GLN A 64 -14.59 -2.73 13.40
C GLN A 64 -14.04 -3.54 14.57
N SER A 65 -14.41 -4.82 14.59
CA SER A 65 -13.61 -5.82 15.29
C SER A 65 -12.22 -5.93 14.64
N GLU A 66 -11.29 -6.57 15.32
CA GLU A 66 -9.97 -6.84 14.77
C GLU A 66 -10.06 -7.68 13.47
N GLU A 67 -10.92 -8.69 13.44
CA GLU A 67 -11.13 -9.57 12.28
C GLU A 67 -11.69 -8.79 11.08
N GLU A 68 -12.76 -8.01 11.28
CA GLU A 68 -13.37 -7.20 10.22
C GLU A 68 -12.38 -6.17 9.63
N MET A 69 -11.56 -5.58 10.50
CA MET A 69 -10.51 -4.63 10.12
C MET A 69 -9.44 -5.33 9.28
N LYS A 70 -8.97 -6.52 9.70
CA LYS A 70 -7.98 -7.31 8.95
C LYS A 70 -8.47 -7.70 7.56
N GLU A 71 -9.70 -8.17 7.43
CA GLU A 71 -10.30 -8.52 6.13
C GLU A 71 -10.35 -7.32 5.19
N THR A 72 -10.82 -6.17 5.69
CA THR A 72 -10.96 -4.95 4.88
C THR A 72 -9.58 -4.46 4.40
N ILE A 73 -8.56 -4.53 5.25
CA ILE A 73 -7.20 -4.09 4.93
C ILE A 73 -6.51 -5.04 3.97
N SER A 74 -6.67 -6.35 4.13
CA SER A 74 -6.05 -7.34 3.25
C SER A 74 -6.45 -7.12 1.78
N ALA A 75 -7.75 -6.87 1.54
CA ALA A 75 -8.27 -6.55 0.22
C ALA A 75 -7.66 -5.26 -0.36
N TRP A 76 -7.66 -4.18 0.44
CA TRP A 76 -7.10 -2.88 0.01
C TRP A 76 -5.59 -2.94 -0.24
N THR A 77 -4.87 -3.68 0.60
CA THR A 77 -3.41 -3.81 0.55
C THR A 77 -2.97 -4.58 -0.69
N SER A 78 -3.69 -5.65 -1.04
CA SER A 78 -3.42 -6.44 -2.25
C SER A 78 -3.49 -5.57 -3.52
N GLN A 79 -4.51 -4.71 -3.62
CA GLN A 79 -4.66 -3.79 -4.73
C GLN A 79 -3.54 -2.72 -4.75
N THR A 80 -3.30 -2.09 -3.60
CA THR A 80 -2.35 -0.96 -3.51
C THR A 80 -0.90 -1.42 -3.72
N ALA A 81 -0.51 -2.60 -3.23
CA ALA A 81 0.81 -3.17 -3.44
C ALA A 81 1.08 -3.47 -4.92
N ALA A 82 0.11 -4.05 -5.63
CA ALA A 82 0.21 -4.29 -7.07
C ALA A 82 0.41 -2.99 -7.87
N ASP A 83 -0.33 -1.93 -7.54
CA ASP A 83 -0.20 -0.61 -8.17
C ASP A 83 1.21 -0.02 -7.96
N ARG A 84 1.76 -0.09 -6.75
CA ARG A 84 3.08 0.47 -6.42
C ARG A 84 4.23 -0.27 -7.09
N ILE A 85 4.10 -1.58 -7.28
CA ILE A 85 5.09 -2.37 -8.04
C ILE A 85 5.04 -2.02 -9.52
N LYS A 86 3.84 -1.78 -10.07
CA LYS A 86 3.67 -1.34 -11.45
C LYS A 86 4.30 0.04 -11.68
N SER A 87 4.18 0.97 -10.72
CA SER A 87 4.82 2.29 -10.79
C SER A 87 6.28 2.32 -10.31
N LYS A 88 6.87 1.17 -9.96
CA LYS A 88 8.26 1.04 -9.50
C LYS A 88 8.59 1.95 -8.31
N THR A 89 7.61 2.19 -7.43
CA THR A 89 7.83 3.00 -6.23
C THR A 89 8.79 2.30 -5.26
N ASP A 90 9.78 3.02 -4.72
CA ASP A 90 10.70 2.48 -3.73
C ASP A 90 9.97 2.25 -2.39
N LEU A 91 10.21 1.11 -1.73
CA LEU A 91 9.69 0.81 -0.40
C LEU A 91 10.07 1.88 0.63
N LYS A 92 11.24 2.53 0.49
CA LYS A 92 11.67 3.66 1.33
C LYS A 92 10.71 4.84 1.21
N GLU A 93 10.21 5.12 0.01
CA GLU A 93 9.25 6.19 -0.23
C GLU A 93 7.90 5.84 0.39
N VAL A 94 7.46 4.58 0.28
CA VAL A 94 6.22 4.12 0.95
C VAL A 94 6.35 4.26 2.47
N ALA A 95 7.46 3.83 3.05
CA ALA A 95 7.71 3.92 4.49
C ALA A 95 7.71 5.38 4.97
N TRP A 96 8.37 6.27 4.23
CA TRP A 96 8.38 7.69 4.54
C TRP A 96 6.97 8.30 4.45
N ASN A 97 6.21 7.95 3.40
CA ASN A 97 4.83 8.41 3.19
C ASN A 97 3.86 7.92 4.27
N SER A 98 4.02 6.68 4.73
CA SER A 98 3.27 6.13 5.87
C SER A 98 3.51 6.96 7.13
N GLY A 99 4.77 7.35 7.40
CA GLY A 99 5.11 8.24 8.50
C GLY A 99 4.48 9.64 8.37
N VAL A 100 4.44 10.22 7.16
CA VAL A 100 3.76 11.50 6.91
C VAL A 100 2.26 11.37 7.15
N PHE A 101 1.65 10.32 6.62
CA PHE A 101 0.23 10.02 6.81
C PHE A 101 -0.14 9.95 8.28
N ARG A 102 0.59 9.16 9.08
CA ARG A 102 0.38 9.02 10.52
C ARG A 102 0.42 10.37 11.25
N ARG A 103 1.39 11.23 10.92
CA ARG A 103 1.48 12.59 11.52
C ARG A 103 0.26 13.44 11.20
N VAL A 104 -0.15 13.48 9.93
CA VAL A 104 -1.35 14.24 9.51
C VAL A 104 -2.59 13.68 10.21
N TYR A 105 -2.72 12.36 10.31
CA TYR A 105 -3.86 11.72 10.99
C TYR A 105 -3.99 12.15 12.44
N TRP A 106 -2.89 12.15 13.18
CA TRP A 106 -2.88 12.62 14.56
C TRP A 106 -3.21 14.11 14.69
N GLU A 107 -2.82 14.94 13.73
CA GLU A 107 -3.24 16.34 13.71
C GLU A 107 -4.75 16.48 13.47
N TYR A 108 -5.36 15.63 12.65
CA TYR A 108 -6.81 15.63 12.44
C TYR A 108 -7.57 15.14 13.67
N VAL A 109 -7.08 14.11 14.36
CA VAL A 109 -7.64 13.70 15.66
C VAL A 109 -7.53 14.85 16.66
N GLN A 110 -6.38 15.53 16.73
CA GLN A 110 -6.20 16.69 17.61
C GLN A 110 -7.12 17.86 17.23
N LYS A 111 -7.32 18.14 15.93
CA LYS A 111 -8.26 19.16 15.43
C LYS A 111 -9.68 18.84 15.92
N PHE A 112 -10.12 17.59 15.79
CA PHE A 112 -11.43 17.15 16.28
C PHE A 112 -11.60 17.39 17.77
N VAL A 113 -10.66 16.92 18.59
CA VAL A 113 -10.69 17.08 20.06
C VAL A 113 -10.78 18.55 20.49
N LYS A 114 -10.16 19.46 19.73
CA LYS A 114 -10.20 20.91 20.02
C LYS A 114 -11.46 21.63 19.54
N GLN A 115 -12.19 21.05 18.59
CA GLN A 115 -13.30 21.72 17.90
C GLN A 115 -14.67 21.15 18.28
N THR A 116 -14.71 19.94 18.83
CA THR A 116 -15.95 19.29 19.25
C THR A 116 -16.48 19.86 20.55
N ASP A 117 -17.80 19.95 20.67
CA ASP A 117 -18.49 20.31 21.92
C ASP A 117 -18.63 19.10 22.88
N LEU A 118 -18.22 17.90 22.43
CA LEU A 118 -18.22 16.70 23.25
C LEU A 118 -17.10 16.74 24.29
N GLU A 119 -17.41 16.30 25.51
CA GLU A 119 -16.39 16.13 26.55
C GLU A 119 -15.52 14.91 26.23
N ILE A 120 -14.34 15.16 25.65
CA ILE A 120 -13.34 14.13 25.36
C ILE A 120 -12.31 14.07 26.47
N ASN A 121 -12.18 12.91 27.11
CA ASN A 121 -11.16 12.68 28.13
C ASN A 121 -9.96 11.91 27.55
N LEU A 122 -8.92 11.71 28.36
CA LEU A 122 -7.71 11.00 27.91
C LEU A 122 -7.97 9.53 27.59
N ASP A 123 -8.89 8.86 28.29
CA ASP A 123 -9.21 7.45 28.04
C ASP A 123 -9.89 7.26 26.67
N ASP A 124 -10.73 8.21 26.26
CA ASP A 124 -11.30 8.24 24.91
C ASP A 124 -10.18 8.31 23.86
N VAL A 125 -9.24 9.24 24.05
CA VAL A 125 -8.09 9.43 23.14
C VAL A 125 -7.20 8.21 23.09
N PHE A 126 -6.86 7.60 24.23
CA PHE A 126 -6.06 6.38 24.27
C PHE A 126 -6.78 5.17 23.67
N THR A 127 -8.11 5.12 23.75
CA THR A 127 -8.91 4.08 23.08
C THR A 127 -8.81 4.22 21.57
N TRP A 128 -8.96 5.43 21.04
CA TRP A 128 -8.79 5.69 19.61
C TRP A 128 -7.35 5.46 19.14
N GLU A 129 -6.37 5.86 19.94
CA GLU A 129 -4.94 5.67 19.67
C GLU A 129 -4.59 4.21 19.45
N LYS A 130 -4.98 3.33 20.37
CA LYS A 130 -4.75 1.89 20.23
C LYS A 130 -5.33 1.35 18.94
N LYS A 131 -6.59 1.68 18.64
CA LYS A 131 -7.27 1.21 17.41
C LYS A 131 -6.60 1.74 16.14
N ILE A 132 -6.36 3.04 16.07
CA ILE A 132 -5.76 3.69 14.89
C ILE A 132 -4.35 3.18 14.66
N ASN A 133 -3.50 3.14 15.69
CA ASN A 133 -2.11 2.70 15.53
C ASN A 133 -2.03 1.22 15.16
N TYR A 134 -2.83 0.35 15.80
CA TYR A 134 -2.89 -1.06 15.41
C TYR A 134 -3.32 -1.23 13.94
N THR A 135 -4.31 -0.45 13.49
CA THR A 135 -4.76 -0.46 12.09
C THR A 135 -3.64 -0.01 11.15
N LEU A 136 -2.95 1.10 11.45
CA LEU A 136 -1.87 1.62 10.63
C LEU A 136 -0.68 0.65 10.55
N ASP A 137 -0.33 0.02 11.68
CA ASP A 137 0.75 -0.96 11.76
C ASP A 137 0.38 -2.21 10.94
N TYR A 138 -0.85 -2.72 11.06
CA TYR A 138 -1.31 -3.88 10.31
C TYR A 138 -1.35 -3.62 8.79
N VAL A 139 -1.78 -2.42 8.36
CA VAL A 139 -1.72 -2.03 6.94
C VAL A 139 -0.28 -2.04 6.45
N PHE A 140 0.64 -1.45 7.21
CA PHE A 140 2.02 -1.33 6.79
C PHE A 140 2.74 -2.69 6.75
N GLU A 141 2.51 -3.54 7.75
CA GLU A 141 3.01 -4.91 7.79
C GLU A 141 2.49 -5.74 6.60
N THR A 142 1.17 -5.77 6.41
CA THR A 142 0.56 -6.51 5.29
C THR A 142 1.07 -5.99 3.95
N PHE A 143 1.24 -4.67 3.81
CA PHE A 143 1.79 -4.07 2.60
C PHE A 143 3.19 -4.56 2.33
N ILE A 144 4.06 -4.57 3.34
CA ILE A 144 5.44 -5.05 3.20
C ILE A 144 5.45 -6.52 2.78
N ILE A 145 4.65 -7.37 3.42
CA ILE A 145 4.57 -8.80 3.10
C ILE A 145 4.17 -8.99 1.64
N VAL A 146 3.03 -8.42 1.22
CA VAL A 146 2.54 -8.57 -0.16
C VAL A 146 3.52 -7.97 -1.17
N PHE A 147 4.11 -6.81 -0.87
CA PHE A 147 5.07 -6.16 -1.74
C PHE A 147 6.34 -7.01 -1.93
N MET A 148 6.88 -7.56 -0.84
CA MET A 148 8.06 -8.42 -0.87
C MET A 148 7.78 -9.73 -1.60
N ASP A 149 6.62 -10.36 -1.38
CA ASP A 149 6.23 -11.59 -2.08
C ASP A 149 6.15 -11.38 -3.59
N ILE A 150 5.51 -10.30 -4.04
CA ILE A 150 5.44 -9.98 -5.48
C ILE A 150 6.83 -9.70 -6.05
N LEU A 151 7.68 -8.97 -5.32
CA LEU A 151 9.06 -8.72 -5.75
C LEU A 151 9.89 -10.02 -5.86
N MET A 152 9.82 -10.89 -4.86
CA MET A 152 10.53 -12.17 -4.87
C MET A 152 10.05 -13.07 -6.01
N ASN A 153 8.73 -13.17 -6.23
CA ASN A 153 8.16 -13.94 -7.34
C ASN A 153 8.62 -13.39 -8.71
N ARG A 154 8.73 -12.07 -8.84
CA ARG A 154 9.28 -11.43 -10.06
C ARG A 154 10.76 -11.73 -10.24
N LEU A 155 11.56 -11.74 -9.17
CA LEU A 155 12.98 -12.10 -9.24
C LEU A 155 13.18 -13.56 -9.63
N VAL A 156 12.40 -14.47 -9.04
CA VAL A 156 12.45 -15.90 -9.37
C VAL A 156 12.08 -16.13 -10.83
N SER A 157 10.99 -15.53 -11.32
CA SER A 157 10.60 -15.67 -12.73
C SER A 157 11.64 -15.10 -13.71
N GLN A 158 12.27 -13.97 -13.37
CA GLN A 158 13.37 -13.42 -14.17
C GLN A 158 14.61 -14.32 -14.16
N ALA A 159 14.98 -14.89 -13.01
CA ALA A 159 16.10 -15.81 -12.90
C ALA A 159 15.88 -17.09 -13.72
N THR A 160 14.67 -17.64 -13.68
CA THR A 160 14.28 -18.81 -14.50
C THR A 160 14.37 -18.49 -15.98
N LEU A 161 13.84 -17.36 -16.43
CA LEU A 161 13.92 -16.93 -17.84
C LEU A 161 15.37 -16.77 -18.31
N ILE A 162 16.24 -16.18 -17.48
CA ILE A 162 17.68 -16.06 -17.80
C ILE A 162 18.30 -17.45 -17.95
N LYS A 163 17.99 -18.38 -17.05
CA LYS A 163 18.50 -19.76 -17.08
C LYS A 163 18.06 -20.49 -18.36
N GLU A 164 16.81 -20.30 -18.79
CA GLU A 164 16.31 -20.84 -20.06
C GLU A 164 17.04 -20.25 -21.27
N LEU A 165 17.24 -18.92 -21.30
CA LEU A 165 17.89 -18.23 -22.42
C LEU A 165 19.41 -18.46 -22.50
N SER A 166 20.04 -18.76 -21.37
CA SER A 166 21.50 -19.02 -21.25
C SER A 166 21.86 -20.50 -21.40
N ALA A 167 20.89 -21.38 -21.63
CA ALA A 167 21.13 -22.79 -21.85
C ALA A 167 22.02 -22.98 -23.11
N PRO A 168 23.20 -23.60 -22.97
CA PRO A 168 24.12 -23.76 -24.09
C PRO A 168 23.55 -24.73 -25.12
N VAL A 169 23.66 -24.40 -26.41
CA VAL A 169 23.37 -25.36 -27.48
C VAL A 169 24.47 -26.40 -27.50
N ILE A 170 24.11 -27.66 -27.24
CA ILE A 170 25.03 -28.80 -27.24
C ILE A 170 25.08 -29.36 -28.67
N THR A 171 26.15 -29.08 -29.40
CA THR A 171 26.37 -29.66 -30.74
C THR A 171 26.68 -31.15 -30.66
N LEU A 172 25.86 -31.98 -31.31
CA LEU A 172 26.06 -33.43 -31.41
C LEU A 172 26.78 -33.81 -32.72
N THR A 173 26.50 -33.08 -33.80
CA THR A 173 27.21 -33.16 -35.08
C THR A 173 27.41 -31.76 -35.68
N LYS A 174 28.11 -31.64 -36.81
CA LYS A 174 28.27 -30.35 -37.52
C LYS A 174 26.95 -29.72 -37.98
N GLU A 175 25.90 -30.52 -38.12
CA GLU A 175 24.59 -30.11 -38.65
C GLU A 175 23.46 -30.23 -37.62
N VAL A 176 23.70 -30.90 -36.48
CA VAL A 176 22.68 -31.16 -35.45
C VAL A 176 23.15 -30.66 -34.08
N GLY A 177 22.39 -29.74 -33.50
CA GLY A 177 22.54 -29.26 -32.14
C GLY A 177 21.31 -29.56 -31.29
N LEU A 178 21.52 -29.76 -29.99
CA LEU A 178 20.49 -29.98 -28.99
C LEU A 178 20.42 -28.77 -28.07
N LEU A 179 19.24 -28.16 -27.96
CA LEU A 179 18.98 -27.10 -26.97
C LEU A 179 18.35 -27.75 -25.73
N PRO A 180 19.06 -27.82 -24.60
CA PRO A 180 18.50 -28.37 -23.38
C PRO A 180 17.43 -27.42 -22.83
N LEU A 181 16.21 -27.92 -22.62
CA LEU A 181 15.16 -27.20 -21.91
C LEU A 181 15.44 -27.28 -20.40
N ILE A 182 15.52 -26.14 -19.73
CA ILE A 182 15.82 -26.06 -18.29
C ILE A 182 14.77 -25.18 -17.60
N GLY A 183 13.76 -25.79 -17.00
CA GLY A 183 12.65 -25.08 -16.34
C GLY A 183 11.48 -26.02 -16.02
N GLU A 184 10.36 -25.48 -15.51
CA GLU A 184 9.10 -26.24 -15.48
C GLU A 184 8.65 -26.52 -16.92
N ILE A 185 8.33 -27.77 -17.23
CA ILE A 185 7.84 -28.15 -18.55
C ILE A 185 6.44 -27.55 -18.69
N ASP A 186 6.34 -26.40 -19.37
CA ASP A 186 5.07 -25.93 -19.88
C ASP A 186 4.56 -26.99 -20.87
N THR A 187 3.61 -27.81 -20.40
CA THR A 187 3.03 -28.94 -21.15
C THR A 187 2.41 -28.52 -22.49
N THR A 188 2.25 -27.22 -22.72
CA THR A 188 1.79 -26.63 -23.98
C THR A 188 2.82 -26.76 -25.12
N ARG A 189 4.13 -26.85 -24.82
CA ARG A 189 5.19 -27.08 -25.82
C ARG A 189 5.55 -28.56 -26.04
N ALA A 190 5.12 -29.45 -25.15
CA ALA A 190 5.41 -30.90 -25.22
C ALA A 190 4.43 -31.68 -26.12
N LYS A 191 3.43 -31.01 -26.70
CA LYS A 191 2.54 -31.58 -27.73
C LYS A 191 2.94 -31.06 -29.11
N GLY A 192 4.06 -31.54 -29.60
CA GLY A 192 4.54 -31.34 -30.97
C GLY A 192 5.15 -32.63 -31.48
#